data_AF-A0A495IHX6-F1
#
_entry.id   AF-A0A495IHX6-F1
#
_cell.length_a   1.000
_cell.length_b   1.000
_cell.length_c   1.000
_cell.angle_alpha   90.00
_cell.angle_beta   90.00
_cell.angle_gamma   90.00
#
_symmetry.space_group_name_H-M   'P 1'
#
loop_
_entity.id
_entity.type
_entity.pdbx_description
1 polymer ?
#
loop_
_entity_poly.entity_id
_entity_poly.type
_entity_poly.pdbx_seq_one_letter_code
_entity_poly.pdbx_strand_id
1 'polypeptide(L)'
;MPDASRDEIYFALAREALLEITRDDTLGEPLEVVDEADGTATVRFANTLPGYPGWKWTVSVAEVDGEDPTVLETELVPGDGSLLAPDWVPWAERLAEYEASQEALHAAEGEHDGDDESDDDESDDDDDDESDDDDDESDDDDDDDESDDDDDDDESDDDDDIDDESDDDDDIDDDEDDDDFDDDEEYDGVDVEEAEAALDGDADDEE
;
A
#
# COMPACT_ATOMS: atom_id res chain seq x y z
N MET A 1 30.80 -5.84 34.74
CA MET A 1 30.58 -5.09 33.49
C MET A 1 30.24 -3.67 33.90
N PRO A 2 30.76 -2.61 33.25
CA PRO A 2 30.11 -1.31 33.41
C PRO A 2 28.64 -1.46 33.00
N ASP A 3 27.75 -0.87 33.79
CA ASP A 3 26.33 -0.76 33.50
C ASP A 3 26.20 0.08 32.22
N ALA A 4 25.66 -0.50 31.14
CA ALA A 4 25.39 0.26 29.93
C ALA A 4 24.40 1.37 30.27
N SER A 5 24.60 2.59 29.78
CA SER A 5 23.63 3.66 30.03
C SER A 5 22.27 3.26 29.48
N ARG A 6 21.18 3.71 30.12
CA ARG A 6 19.81 3.48 29.65
C ARG A 6 19.65 3.75 28.15
N ASP A 7 20.20 4.85 27.66
CA ASP A 7 20.15 5.19 26.23
C ASP A 7 20.86 4.16 25.33
N GLU A 8 21.94 3.54 25.80
CA GLU A 8 22.67 2.49 25.07
C GLU A 8 21.84 1.20 25.00
N ILE A 9 21.12 0.87 26.08
CA ILE A 9 20.14 -0.23 26.10
C ILE A 9 19.01 0.06 25.11
N TYR A 10 18.46 1.26 25.12
CA TYR A 10 17.36 1.65 24.24
C TYR A 10 17.77 1.70 22.78
N PHE A 11 18.96 2.22 22.45
CA PHE A 11 19.46 2.17 21.08
C PHE A 11 19.70 0.73 20.61
N ALA A 12 20.19 -0.15 21.47
CA ALA A 12 20.38 -1.56 21.10
C ALA A 12 19.04 -2.25 20.83
N LEU A 13 18.08 -2.11 21.76
CA LEU A 13 16.74 -2.67 21.64
C LEU A 13 15.98 -2.14 20.42
N ALA A 14 16.00 -0.82 20.22
CA ALA A 14 15.33 -0.19 19.09
C ALA A 14 15.99 -0.58 17.75
N ARG A 15 17.32 -0.74 17.71
CA ARG A 15 18.02 -1.22 16.51
C ARG A 15 17.65 -2.67 16.20
N GLU A 16 17.57 -3.53 17.21
CA GLU A 16 17.12 -4.92 17.03
C GLU A 16 15.72 -4.97 16.41
N ALA A 17 14.75 -4.25 16.99
CA ALA A 17 13.38 -4.21 16.47
C ALA A 17 13.28 -3.62 15.05
N LEU A 18 14.05 -2.57 14.73
CA LEU A 18 14.06 -2.02 13.38
C LEU A 18 14.63 -3.00 12.35
N LEU A 19 15.61 -3.82 12.72
CA LEU A 19 16.20 -4.82 11.82
C LEU A 19 15.24 -5.98 11.51
N GLU A 20 14.12 -6.11 12.21
CA GLU A 20 13.05 -7.04 11.85
C GLU A 20 12.24 -6.56 10.63
N ILE A 21 12.17 -5.24 10.39
CA ILE A 21 11.31 -4.64 9.36
C ILE A 21 12.09 -3.91 8.26
N THR A 22 13.37 -3.62 8.49
CA THR A 22 14.21 -2.92 7.51
C THR A 22 15.62 -3.48 7.49
N ARG A 23 16.37 -3.11 6.45
CA ARG A 23 17.74 -3.58 6.24
C ARG A 23 18.72 -2.78 7.10
N ASP A 24 19.84 -3.41 7.45
CA ASP A 24 20.88 -2.72 8.23
C ASP A 24 21.47 -1.54 7.46
N ASP A 25 21.60 -1.67 6.14
CA ASP A 25 22.15 -0.63 5.26
C ASP A 25 21.27 0.61 5.13
N THR A 26 19.97 0.50 5.44
CA THR A 26 19.01 1.61 5.37
C THR A 26 18.82 2.32 6.72
N LEU A 27 19.30 1.72 7.81
CA LEU A 27 19.26 2.25 9.16
C LEU A 27 20.52 3.07 9.46
N GLY A 28 20.35 4.38 9.60
CA GLY A 28 21.44 5.31 9.87
C GLY A 28 21.86 5.40 11.33
N GLU A 29 22.62 6.45 11.65
CA GLU A 29 23.17 6.65 12.99
C GLU A 29 22.08 6.89 14.04
N PRO A 30 22.26 6.42 15.29
CA PRO A 30 21.39 6.77 16.41
C PRO A 30 21.44 8.29 16.66
N LEU A 31 20.27 8.91 16.81
CA LEU A 31 20.13 10.35 16.93
C LEU A 31 19.89 10.78 18.38
N GLU A 32 18.81 10.30 18.98
CA GLU A 32 18.36 10.73 20.30
C GLU A 32 17.43 9.70 20.95
N VAL A 33 17.33 9.79 22.27
CA VAL A 33 16.28 9.20 23.10
C VAL A 33 15.53 10.35 23.75
N VAL A 34 14.21 10.38 23.59
CA VAL A 34 13.32 11.39 24.18
C VAL A 34 12.40 10.70 25.17
N ASP A 35 12.48 11.05 26.45
CA ASP A 35 11.51 10.59 27.44
C ASP A 35 10.13 11.21 27.15
N GLU A 36 9.12 10.35 27.04
CA GLU A 36 7.72 10.71 26.89
C GLU A 36 6.99 10.54 28.25
N ALA A 37 5.67 10.68 28.25
CA ALA A 37 4.88 10.49 29.46
C ALA A 37 4.78 9.01 29.86
N ASP A 38 4.44 8.75 31.13
CA ASP A 38 4.01 7.43 31.61
C ASP A 38 5.02 6.28 31.42
N GLY A 39 6.32 6.58 31.50
CA GLY A 39 7.37 5.56 31.40
C GLY A 39 7.63 5.10 29.96
N THR A 40 7.23 5.91 28.97
CA THR A 40 7.57 5.65 27.57
C THR A 40 8.73 6.54 27.11
N ALA A 41 9.46 6.08 26.10
CA ALA A 41 10.51 6.85 25.47
C ALA A 41 10.51 6.61 23.96
N THR A 42 10.84 7.65 23.22
CA THR A 42 10.99 7.61 21.77
C THR A 42 12.47 7.58 21.40
N VAL A 43 12.90 6.51 20.75
CA VAL A 43 14.27 6.35 20.22
C VAL A 43 14.26 6.68 18.73
N ARG A 44 15.20 7.51 18.28
CA ARG A 44 15.28 7.92 16.86
C ARG A 44 16.60 7.56 16.21
N PHE A 45 16.52 7.17 14.94
CA PHE A 45 17.67 6.94 14.05
C PHE A 45 17.52 7.74 12.77
N ALA A 46 18.66 8.08 12.16
CA ALA A 46 18.66 8.58 10.80
C ALA A 46 18.15 7.49 9.83
N ASN A 47 17.52 7.91 8.74
CA ASN A 47 17.06 7.03 7.67
C ASN A 47 17.92 7.25 6.41
N THR A 48 18.20 6.16 5.70
CA THR A 48 18.88 6.21 4.40
C THR A 48 18.12 5.47 3.29
N LEU A 49 16.86 5.07 3.54
CA LEU A 49 15.99 4.52 2.50
C LEU A 49 15.86 5.48 1.30
N PRO A 50 16.06 4.99 0.07
CA PRO A 50 15.71 5.72 -1.13
C PRO A 50 14.22 6.12 -1.12
N GLY A 51 13.90 7.32 -1.60
CA GLY A 51 12.54 7.85 -1.62
C GLY A 51 12.05 8.49 -0.32
N TYR A 52 12.77 8.30 0.80
CA TYR A 52 12.44 8.90 2.10
C TYR A 52 13.52 9.86 2.64
N PRO A 53 14.06 10.80 1.82
CA PRO A 53 15.06 11.75 2.29
C PRO A 53 14.50 12.63 3.41
N GLY A 54 15.26 12.84 4.48
CA GLY A 54 14.84 13.66 5.63
C GLY A 54 13.93 12.96 6.64
N TRP A 55 13.40 11.77 6.31
CA TRP A 55 12.61 10.96 7.25
C TRP A 55 13.50 10.35 8.33
N LYS A 56 12.90 9.88 9.42
CA LYS A 56 13.60 9.29 10.57
C LYS A 56 12.88 8.04 11.04
N TRP A 57 13.66 7.02 11.37
CA TRP A 57 13.13 5.87 12.09
C TRP A 57 12.87 6.27 13.54
N THR A 58 11.72 5.87 14.05
CA THR A 58 11.24 6.15 15.39
C THR A 58 10.78 4.84 16.02
N VAL A 59 11.17 4.59 17.26
CA VAL A 59 10.77 3.41 18.02
C VAL A 59 10.26 3.87 19.37
N SER A 60 9.01 3.52 19.69
CA SER A 60 8.44 3.76 21.02
C SER A 60 8.78 2.59 21.93
N VAL A 61 9.38 2.89 23.07
CA VAL A 61 9.82 1.92 24.08
C VAL A 61 9.04 2.17 25.38
N ALA A 62 8.56 1.12 26.02
CA ALA A 62 8.00 1.16 27.37
C ALA A 62 9.04 0.71 28.40
N GLU A 63 9.15 1.44 29.49
CA GLU A 63 9.94 1.10 30.68
C GLU A 63 9.01 0.98 31.89
N VAL A 64 9.04 -0.19 32.53
CA VAL A 64 8.29 -0.47 33.77
C VAL A 64 9.28 -0.80 34.87
N ASP A 65 9.11 -0.18 36.04
CA ASP A 65 9.99 -0.36 37.19
C ASP A 65 10.15 -1.86 37.57
N GLY A 66 11.37 -2.38 37.41
CA GLY A 66 11.72 -3.74 37.78
C GLY A 66 11.54 -4.78 36.67
N GLU A 67 11.16 -4.35 35.47
CA GLU A 67 11.07 -5.17 34.25
C GLU A 67 12.05 -4.65 33.19
N ASP A 68 12.40 -5.50 32.23
CA ASP A 68 13.21 -5.09 31.08
C ASP A 68 12.35 -4.23 30.12
N PRO A 69 12.92 -3.20 29.47
CA PRO A 69 12.18 -2.35 28.53
C PRO A 69 11.70 -3.14 27.30
N THR A 70 10.55 -2.76 26.75
CA THR A 70 9.94 -3.43 25.59
C THR A 70 9.62 -2.45 24.47
N VAL A 71 9.64 -2.92 23.22
CA VAL A 71 9.23 -2.12 22.06
C VAL A 71 7.71 -2.16 21.92
N LEU A 72 7.10 -1.00 21.73
CA LEU A 72 5.67 -0.86 21.48
C LEU A 72 5.36 -0.80 19.98
N GLU A 73 6.08 0.05 19.25
CA GLU A 73 5.88 0.27 17.81
C GLU A 73 7.17 0.76 17.14
N THR A 74 7.22 0.59 15.83
CA THR A 74 8.27 1.15 14.97
C THR A 74 7.62 1.90 13.81
N GLU A 75 8.14 3.09 13.53
CA GLU A 75 7.54 4.00 12.55
C GLU A 75 8.63 4.72 11.75
N LEU A 76 8.33 5.00 10.48
CA LEU A 76 9.11 5.91 9.67
C LEU A 76 8.36 7.25 9.57
N VAL A 77 8.88 8.27 10.23
CA VAL A 77 8.19 9.57 10.39
C VAL A 77 8.93 10.66 9.60
N PRO A 78 8.22 11.56 8.89
CA PRO A 78 8.88 12.66 8.21
C PRO A 78 9.55 13.62 9.21
N GLY A 79 10.78 14.02 8.89
CA GLY A 79 11.57 14.97 9.65
C GLY A 79 11.73 16.30 8.93
N ASP A 80 12.69 17.09 9.41
CA ASP A 80 13.06 18.35 8.75
C ASP A 80 13.66 18.08 7.36
N GLY A 81 13.13 18.76 6.34
CA GLY A 81 13.53 18.55 4.95
C GLY A 81 12.93 17.31 4.28
N SER A 82 11.97 16.62 4.91
CA SER A 82 11.25 15.51 4.28
C SER A 82 10.44 15.96 3.07
N LEU A 83 10.51 15.18 2.00
CA LEU A 83 9.53 15.27 0.92
C LEU A 83 8.19 14.74 1.42
N LEU A 84 7.19 15.60 1.41
CA LEU A 84 5.82 15.28 1.79
C LEU A 84 4.96 15.11 0.55
N ALA A 85 3.92 14.29 0.68
CA ALA A 85 2.90 14.18 -0.35
C ALA A 85 2.20 15.54 -0.55
N PRO A 86 1.72 15.84 -1.77
CA PRO A 86 0.86 16.98 -2.01
C PRO A 86 -0.48 16.82 -1.27
N ASP A 87 -1.24 17.90 -1.17
CA ASP A 87 -2.59 17.86 -0.63
C ASP A 87 -3.47 16.84 -1.37
N TRP A 88 -4.28 16.09 -0.62
CA TRP A 88 -5.19 15.12 -1.22
C TRP A 88 -6.32 15.85 -1.96
N VAL A 89 -6.59 15.38 -3.18
CA VAL A 89 -7.70 15.86 -4.02
C VAL A 89 -8.76 14.77 -4.08
N PRO A 90 -10.05 15.09 -3.83
CA PRO A 90 -11.14 14.14 -3.95
C PRO A 90 -11.17 13.43 -5.29
N TRP A 91 -11.51 12.14 -5.25
CA TRP A 91 -11.55 11.31 -6.46
C TRP A 91 -12.49 11.89 -7.53
N ALA A 92 -13.66 12.42 -7.13
CA ALA A 92 -14.60 13.02 -8.06
C ALA A 92 -14.02 14.25 -8.78
N GLU A 93 -13.17 15.03 -8.11
CA GLU A 93 -12.52 16.19 -8.72
C GLU A 93 -11.43 15.77 -9.70
N ARG A 94 -10.61 14.76 -9.33
CA ARG A 94 -9.63 14.17 -10.25
C ARG A 94 -10.29 13.58 -11.48
N LEU A 95 -11.43 12.90 -11.32
CA LEU A 95 -12.14 12.31 -12.45
C LEU A 95 -12.74 13.39 -13.34
N ALA A 96 -13.35 14.43 -12.78
CA ALA A 96 -13.92 15.53 -13.58
C ALA A 96 -12.85 16.26 -14.41
N GLU A 97 -11.65 16.47 -13.86
CA GLU A 97 -10.52 17.04 -14.61
C GLU A 97 -10.04 16.11 -15.72
N TYR A 98 -9.99 14.80 -15.44
CA TYR A 98 -9.68 13.79 -16.45
C TYR A 98 -10.70 13.77 -17.59
N GLU A 99 -12.00 13.76 -17.28
CA GLU A 99 -13.09 13.80 -18.28
C GLU A 99 -13.02 15.08 -19.11
N ALA A 100 -12.82 16.24 -18.48
CA ALA A 100 -12.64 17.51 -19.19
C ALA A 100 -11.42 17.51 -20.12
N SER A 101 -10.32 16.86 -19.71
CA SER A 101 -9.13 16.68 -20.55
C SER A 101 -9.43 15.80 -21.77
N GLN A 102 -10.16 14.70 -21.58
CA GLN A 102 -10.58 13.82 -22.69
C GLN A 102 -11.50 14.53 -23.67
N GLU A 103 -12.46 15.33 -23.19
CA GLU A 103 -13.33 16.13 -24.05
C GLU A 103 -12.56 17.18 -24.83
N ALA A 104 -11.57 17.84 -24.21
CA ALA A 104 -10.71 18.81 -24.89
C ALA A 104 -9.85 18.16 -25.98
N LEU A 105 -9.29 16.97 -25.73
CA LEU A 105 -8.55 16.20 -26.74
C LEU A 105 -9.46 15.80 -27.91
N HIS A 106 -10.64 15.24 -27.62
CA HIS A 106 -11.60 14.87 -28.67
C HIS A 106 -12.09 16.07 -29.48
N ALA A 107 -12.29 17.23 -28.83
CA ALA A 107 -12.62 18.47 -29.54
C ALA A 107 -11.47 18.91 -30.45
N ALA A 108 -10.23 18.88 -29.98
CA ALA A 108 -9.05 19.24 -30.78
C ALA A 108 -8.81 18.28 -31.95
N GLU A 109 -9.09 16.98 -31.78
CA GLU A 109 -9.06 15.98 -32.87
C GLU A 109 -10.22 16.16 -33.86
N GLY A 110 -11.41 16.51 -33.37
CA GLY A 110 -12.58 16.86 -34.20
C GLY A 110 -12.40 18.17 -35.00
N GLU A 111 -11.46 19.02 -34.61
CA GLU A 111 -11.06 20.22 -35.38
C GLU A 111 -10.07 19.91 -36.52
N HIS A 112 -9.58 18.67 -36.64
CA HIS A 112 -8.76 18.22 -37.77
C HIS A 112 -9.58 17.73 -38.98
N ASP A 113 -10.85 17.35 -38.79
CA ASP A 113 -11.72 16.84 -39.86
C ASP A 113 -12.77 17.88 -40.30
N GLY A 114 -12.26 19.04 -40.70
CA GLY A 114 -13.04 20.10 -41.32
C GLY A 114 -13.05 20.04 -42.84
N ASP A 115 -13.26 18.87 -43.47
CA ASP A 115 -13.71 18.75 -44.89
C ASP A 115 -14.08 17.28 -45.26
N ASP A 116 -15.25 16.77 -44.85
CA ASP A 116 -16.05 15.89 -45.73
C ASP A 116 -17.53 15.90 -45.31
N GLU A 117 -18.27 16.85 -45.87
CA GLU A 117 -19.71 16.81 -45.92
C GLU A 117 -20.15 15.69 -46.89
N SER A 118 -20.41 14.48 -46.37
CA SER A 118 -21.22 13.47 -47.05
C SER A 118 -22.10 12.69 -46.07
N ASP A 119 -23.29 13.26 -45.91
CA ASP A 119 -24.57 12.58 -45.65
C ASP A 119 -24.73 11.38 -46.60
N ASP A 120 -24.64 10.13 -46.11
CA ASP A 120 -25.45 8.98 -46.60
C ASP A 120 -25.24 7.68 -45.77
N ASP A 121 -26.36 7.01 -45.53
CA ASP A 121 -26.54 5.55 -45.42
C ASP A 121 -26.49 4.85 -44.04
N GLU A 122 -27.70 4.80 -43.47
CA GLU A 122 -28.27 3.80 -42.58
C GLU A 122 -28.16 2.36 -43.13
N SER A 123 -27.49 1.46 -42.40
CA SER A 123 -27.68 0.00 -42.57
C SER A 123 -27.45 -0.78 -41.27
N ASP A 124 -28.55 -1.42 -40.88
CA ASP A 124 -28.78 -2.50 -39.92
C ASP A 124 -27.89 -3.73 -40.20
N ASP A 125 -27.40 -4.42 -39.16
CA ASP A 125 -27.18 -5.88 -39.23
C ASP A 125 -27.31 -6.48 -37.81
N ASP A 126 -28.44 -7.15 -37.63
CA ASP A 126 -28.75 -8.17 -36.62
C ASP A 126 -27.66 -9.26 -36.57
N ASP A 127 -27.24 -9.67 -35.37
CA ASP A 127 -26.72 -11.02 -35.14
C ASP A 127 -27.21 -11.55 -33.77
N ASP A 128 -28.43 -12.08 -33.84
CA ASP A 128 -28.95 -13.33 -33.28
C ASP A 128 -27.94 -14.23 -32.51
N ASP A 129 -28.19 -14.50 -31.22
CA ASP A 129 -27.91 -15.82 -30.63
C ASP A 129 -28.88 -16.11 -29.46
N GLU A 130 -30.06 -16.60 -29.83
CA GLU A 130 -30.99 -17.29 -28.95
C GLU A 130 -30.76 -18.80 -29.04
N SER A 131 -30.17 -19.37 -27.98
CA SER A 131 -30.14 -20.81 -27.75
C SER A 131 -30.63 -21.12 -26.32
N ASP A 132 -31.93 -21.40 -26.26
CA ASP A 132 -32.66 -22.06 -25.18
C ASP A 132 -32.24 -23.55 -25.12
N ASP A 133 -31.87 -24.07 -23.94
CA ASP A 133 -32.03 -25.49 -23.64
C ASP A 133 -32.38 -25.64 -22.15
N ASP A 134 -33.58 -26.18 -21.95
CA ASP A 134 -34.34 -26.47 -20.74
C ASP A 134 -33.70 -27.51 -19.81
N ASP A 135 -34.34 -27.66 -18.63
CA ASP A 135 -34.35 -28.80 -17.70
C ASP A 135 -33.21 -28.93 -16.67
N ASP A 136 -33.53 -28.68 -15.39
CA ASP A 136 -34.08 -29.75 -14.54
C ASP A 136 -34.66 -29.15 -13.24
N GLU A 137 -35.94 -29.43 -12.98
CA GLU A 137 -36.68 -29.04 -11.81
C GLU A 137 -36.55 -30.11 -10.73
N SER A 138 -36.26 -29.71 -9.48
CA SER A 138 -36.60 -30.53 -8.32
C SER A 138 -36.92 -29.64 -7.13
N ASP A 139 -38.23 -29.47 -6.92
CA ASP A 139 -38.88 -29.15 -5.65
C ASP A 139 -38.36 -30.06 -4.52
N ASP A 140 -38.07 -29.47 -3.36
CA ASP A 140 -38.52 -30.03 -2.09
C ASP A 140 -38.77 -28.84 -1.11
N ASP A 141 -40.07 -28.58 -0.89
CA ASP A 141 -40.61 -27.92 0.31
C ASP A 141 -40.02 -28.57 1.58
N ASP A 142 -39.74 -27.79 2.64
CA ASP A 142 -40.64 -27.73 3.79
C ASP A 142 -40.09 -26.90 4.97
N ASP A 143 -41.06 -26.31 5.66
CA ASP A 143 -41.11 -25.85 7.05
C ASP A 143 -40.21 -24.70 7.57
N ASP A 144 -40.84 -23.53 7.52
CA ASP A 144 -40.80 -22.47 8.53
C ASP A 144 -41.43 -23.02 9.85
N ASP A 145 -40.63 -23.31 10.89
CA ASP A 145 -41.15 -23.50 12.25
C ASP A 145 -40.26 -22.82 13.29
N GLU A 146 -40.90 -21.98 14.09
CA GLU A 146 -40.31 -21.17 15.14
C GLU A 146 -40.27 -21.97 16.44
N SER A 147 -39.20 -21.87 17.22
CA SER A 147 -39.23 -22.17 18.66
C SER A 147 -38.10 -21.45 19.40
N ASP A 148 -38.48 -20.39 20.13
CA ASP A 148 -37.94 -20.10 21.47
C ASP A 148 -38.01 -21.38 22.33
N ASP A 149 -36.94 -21.70 23.08
CA ASP A 149 -36.97 -21.88 24.55
C ASP A 149 -35.67 -22.54 25.10
N ASP A 150 -35.17 -21.88 26.15
CA ASP A 150 -34.52 -22.37 27.38
C ASP A 150 -33.16 -23.12 27.38
N ASP A 151 -32.21 -22.46 28.07
CA ASP A 151 -31.40 -22.92 29.23
C ASP A 151 -31.08 -24.44 29.37
N ASP A 152 -29.81 -24.80 29.52
CA ASP A 152 -29.22 -25.17 30.83
C ASP A 152 -27.71 -25.46 30.73
N ASP A 153 -27.04 -25.26 31.88
CA ASP A 153 -25.68 -25.64 32.25
C ASP A 153 -25.33 -27.11 31.92
N ASP A 154 -24.04 -27.42 31.65
CA ASP A 154 -23.24 -28.28 32.56
C ASP A 154 -21.78 -28.37 32.08
N GLU A 155 -20.89 -28.46 33.08
CA GLU A 155 -19.45 -28.33 32.99
C GLU A 155 -18.79 -29.70 32.81
N SER A 156 -17.61 -29.76 32.18
CA SER A 156 -16.67 -30.88 32.32
C SER A 156 -15.26 -30.45 31.90
N ASP A 157 -14.39 -30.25 32.90
CA ASP A 157 -12.95 -30.43 32.79
C ASP A 157 -12.64 -31.90 32.38
N ASP A 158 -11.74 -32.12 31.42
CA ASP A 158 -10.80 -33.24 31.46
C ASP A 158 -9.55 -32.94 30.61
N ASP A 159 -8.41 -32.99 31.29
CA ASP A 159 -7.03 -33.06 30.79
C ASP A 159 -6.86 -34.20 29.77
N ASP A 160 -6.01 -34.01 28.76
CA ASP A 160 -5.07 -35.08 28.34
C ASP A 160 -3.93 -34.50 27.50
N ASP A 161 -2.71 -34.73 28.00
CA ASP A 161 -1.41 -34.56 27.35
C ASP A 161 -1.36 -35.16 25.93
N ILE A 162 -0.93 -34.37 24.94
CA ILE A 162 -0.30 -34.89 23.72
C ILE A 162 1.16 -34.44 23.72
N ASP A 163 1.99 -35.32 24.27
CA ASP A 163 3.38 -35.50 23.86
C ASP A 163 3.39 -36.40 22.62
N ASP A 164 4.47 -36.31 21.84
CA ASP A 164 4.96 -37.32 20.90
C ASP A 164 4.69 -37.14 19.38
N GLU A 165 5.77 -36.74 18.71
CA GLU A 165 6.35 -37.23 17.44
C GLU A 165 5.59 -37.09 16.10
N SER A 166 6.17 -36.35 15.15
CA SER A 166 6.96 -36.89 14.00
C SER A 166 7.21 -35.81 12.94
N ASP A 167 8.45 -35.77 12.44
CA ASP A 167 8.82 -35.16 11.16
C ASP A 167 7.82 -35.53 10.05
N ASP A 168 7.30 -34.53 9.32
CA ASP A 168 6.84 -34.72 7.96
C ASP A 168 7.54 -33.70 7.06
N ASP A 169 8.20 -34.27 6.07
CA ASP A 169 9.10 -33.69 5.10
C ASP A 169 8.21 -33.26 3.93
N ASP A 170 7.72 -32.02 3.96
CA ASP A 170 7.06 -31.42 2.79
C ASP A 170 8.14 -30.75 1.93
N ASP A 171 8.68 -31.53 1.00
CA ASP A 171 9.34 -31.07 -0.23
C ASP A 171 8.43 -30.01 -0.88
N ILE A 172 8.74 -28.73 -0.67
CA ILE A 172 8.13 -27.64 -1.43
C ILE A 172 8.80 -27.67 -2.81
N ASP A 173 8.05 -28.13 -3.81
CA ASP A 173 8.41 -27.93 -5.21
C ASP A 173 8.49 -26.41 -5.44
N ASP A 174 9.72 -25.92 -5.51
CA ASP A 174 10.12 -24.61 -5.98
C ASP A 174 9.84 -24.57 -7.49
N ASP A 175 8.59 -24.29 -7.85
CA ASP A 175 8.25 -23.83 -9.19
C ASP A 175 8.89 -22.43 -9.33
N GLU A 176 10.11 -22.40 -9.87
CA GLU A 176 10.72 -21.21 -10.46
C GLU A 176 9.79 -20.70 -11.57
N ASP A 177 8.86 -19.81 -11.23
CA ASP A 177 8.22 -18.94 -12.20
C ASP A 177 9.32 -18.02 -12.77
N ASP A 178 9.85 -18.44 -13.91
CA ASP A 178 10.73 -17.67 -14.79
C ASP A 178 9.87 -16.56 -15.43
N ASP A 179 9.65 -15.48 -14.67
CA ASP A 179 9.16 -14.22 -15.23
C ASP A 179 10.29 -13.57 -16.01
N ASP A 180 10.43 -14.00 -17.27
CA ASP A 180 11.20 -13.36 -18.34
C ASP A 180 10.57 -11.97 -18.60
N PHE A 181 10.83 -11.03 -17.70
CA PHE A 181 10.54 -9.62 -17.88
C PHE A 181 11.59 -9.12 -18.89
N ASP A 182 11.18 -9.07 -20.16
CA ASP A 182 11.91 -8.41 -21.26
C ASP A 182 12.13 -6.92 -20.87
N ASP A 183 13.19 -6.68 -20.11
CA ASP A 183 13.75 -5.36 -19.75
C ASP A 183 14.54 -4.82 -20.94
N ASP A 184 13.82 -4.42 -22.00
CA ASP A 184 14.41 -3.61 -23.09
C ASP A 184 13.54 -2.39 -23.44
N GLU A 185 12.59 -2.01 -22.59
CA GLU A 185 12.03 -0.66 -22.65
C GLU A 185 12.97 0.33 -21.94
N GLU A 186 14.02 0.72 -22.67
CA GLU A 186 14.84 1.90 -22.40
C GLU A 186 13.91 3.12 -22.26
N TYR A 187 13.59 3.46 -21.00
CA TYR A 187 12.85 4.67 -20.67
C TYR A 187 13.76 5.88 -20.91
N ASP A 188 13.75 6.38 -22.15
CA ASP A 188 14.31 7.69 -22.49
C ASP A 188 13.47 8.75 -21.76
N GLY A 189 13.99 9.19 -20.61
CA GLY A 189 13.31 10.15 -19.75
C GLY A 189 12.97 11.43 -20.52
N VAL A 190 11.80 12.02 -20.23
CA VAL A 190 11.38 13.30 -20.81
C VAL A 190 12.49 14.34 -20.67
N ASP A 191 12.94 14.87 -21.81
CA ASP A 191 13.91 15.94 -21.91
C ASP A 191 13.29 17.23 -21.34
N VAL A 192 13.56 17.49 -20.06
CA VAL A 192 12.96 18.59 -19.29
C VAL A 192 13.27 19.96 -19.92
N GLU A 193 14.35 20.09 -20.70
CA GLU A 193 14.68 21.36 -21.39
C GLU A 193 13.72 21.71 -22.54
N GLU A 194 13.00 20.74 -23.13
CA GLU A 194 11.99 21.02 -24.17
C GLU A 194 10.66 21.51 -23.58
N ALA A 195 10.30 21.02 -22.38
CA ALA A 195 9.08 21.43 -21.68
C ALA A 195 9.14 22.89 -21.19
N GLU A 196 10.33 23.40 -20.83
CA GLU A 196 10.48 24.79 -20.39
C GLU A 196 10.40 25.80 -21.55
N ALA A 197 10.75 25.40 -22.77
CA ALA A 197 10.66 26.27 -23.95
C ALA A 197 9.21 26.51 -24.43
N ALA A 198 8.27 25.62 -24.08
CA ALA A 198 6.86 25.77 -24.43
C ALA A 198 6.10 26.78 -23.55
N LEU A 199 6.68 27.18 -22.41
CA LEU A 199 6.04 28.08 -21.44
C LEU A 199 6.45 29.56 -21.57
N ASP A 200 7.49 29.88 -22.36
CA ASP A 200 8.02 31.26 -22.50
C ASP A 200 7.58 31.97 -23.81
N GLY A 201 6.67 31.36 -24.59
CA GLY A 201 6.34 31.84 -25.94
C GLY A 201 5.30 32.97 -26.06
N ASP A 202 4.59 33.35 -24.99
CA ASP A 202 3.46 34.30 -25.09
C ASP A 202 3.68 35.57 -24.25
N ALA A 203 4.72 36.34 -24.60
CA ALA A 203 4.91 37.67 -24.07
C ALA A 203 5.71 38.58 -25.02
N ASP A 204 5.18 38.86 -26.22
CA ASP A 204 5.50 40.10 -26.96
C ASP A 204 4.57 40.30 -28.20
N ASP A 205 3.56 41.17 -28.08
CA ASP A 205 3.03 41.99 -29.19
C ASP A 205 2.27 43.22 -28.60
N GLU A 206 3.02 44.26 -28.25
CA GLU A 206 2.98 45.61 -28.87
C GLU A 206 1.60 46.05 -29.50
N GLU A 207 0.97 47.23 -29.31
CA GLU A 207 1.28 48.60 -28.85
C GLU A 207 0.01 49.40 -28.49
#